data_AF-A0A8J7HNF5-F1
#
_entry.id   AF-A0A8J7HNF5-F1
#
_cell.length_a   1.000
_cell.length_b   1.000
_cell.length_c   1.000
_cell.angle_alpha   90.00
_cell.angle_beta   90.00
_cell.angle_gamma   90.00
#
_symmetry.space_group_name_H-M   'P 1'
#
loop_
_entity.id
_entity.type
_entity.pdbx_description
1 polymer ?
#
loop_
_entity_poly.entity_id
_entity_poly.type
_entity_poly.pdbx_seq_one_letter_code
_entity_poly.pdbx_strand_id
1 'polypeptide(L)' 'MIVPLLYLVLAGAYLLIIPVAVLFYLKQRWYVASAVERTFMYFLVFFFFPGLLVLSPFLNFRPQRRKIEA' A
#
# COMPACT_ATOMS: atom_id res chain seq x y z
N MET A 1 9.69 13.39 -26.89
CA MET A 1 9.70 13.76 -25.45
C MET A 1 8.49 13.26 -24.68
N ILE A 2 7.30 13.14 -25.29
CA ILE A 2 6.08 12.64 -24.62
C ILE A 2 6.21 11.20 -24.09
N VAL A 3 6.80 10.29 -24.89
CA VAL A 3 6.90 8.87 -24.52
C VAL A 3 7.73 8.62 -23.25
N PRO A 4 8.97 9.17 -23.10
CA PRO A 4 9.71 9.04 -21.84
C PRO A 4 8.98 9.63 -20.63
N LEU A 5 8.33 10.78 -20.80
CA LEU A 5 7.57 11.42 -19.73
C LEU A 5 6.39 10.55 -19.29
N LEU A 6 5.68 9.94 -20.23
CA LEU A 6 4.59 9.00 -19.95
C LEU A 6 5.08 7.83 -19.10
N TYR A 7 6.18 7.18 -19.49
CA TYR A 7 6.73 6.08 -18.71
C TYR A 7 7.24 6.50 -17.34
N LEU A 8 7.82 7.70 -17.22
CA LEU A 8 8.24 8.24 -15.93
C LEU A 8 7.05 8.46 -14.99
N VAL A 9 5.95 9.01 -15.50
CA VAL A 9 4.72 9.21 -14.73
C VAL A 9 4.11 7.87 -14.33
N LEU A 10 4.02 6.91 -15.26
CA LEU A 10 3.51 5.57 -14.97
C LEU A 10 4.37 4.84 -13.93
N ALA A 11 5.70 4.93 -14.05
CA ALA A 11 6.62 4.34 -13.09
C ALA A 11 6.49 4.99 -11.70
N GLY A 12 6.39 6.33 -11.64
CA GLY A 12 6.17 7.04 -10.38
C GLY A 12 4.83 6.66 -9.73
N ALA A 13 3.77 6.54 -10.51
CA ALA A 13 2.47 6.09 -10.03
C ALA A 13 2.53 4.63 -9.50
N TYR A 14 3.18 3.74 -10.24
CA TYR A 14 3.29 2.32 -9.93
C TYR A 14 4.20 2.03 -8.73
N LEU A 15 5.32 2.75 -8.57
CA LEU A 15 6.30 2.50 -7.50
C LEU A 15 6.03 3.28 -6.21
N LEU A 16 5.36 4.43 -6.28
CA LEU A 16 5.20 5.32 -5.13
C LEU A 16 3.73 5.56 -4.80
N ILE A 17 2.95 6.13 -5.73
CA ILE A 17 1.61 6.64 -5.41
C ILE A 17 0.62 5.51 -5.08
N ILE A 18 0.51 4.52 -5.97
CA ILE A 18 -0.44 3.41 -5.80
C ILE A 18 -0.04 2.51 -4.63
N PRO A 19 1.24 2.12 -4.44
CA PRO A 19 1.67 1.33 -3.29
C PRO A 19 1.35 1.99 -1.94
N VAL A 20 1.50 3.32 -1.81
CA VAL A 20 1.08 4.05 -0.60
C VAL A 20 -0.42 3.88 -0.37
N ALA A 21 -1.25 4.06 -1.40
CA ALA A 21 -2.70 3.89 -1.29
C ALA A 21 -3.07 2.45 -0.88
N VAL A 22 -2.40 1.44 -1.45
CA VAL A 22 -2.59 0.03 -1.09
C VAL A 22 -2.27 -0.19 0.40
N LEU A 23 -1.17 0.34 0.92
CA LEU A 23 -0.80 0.19 2.33
C LEU A 23 -1.85 0.78 3.28
N PHE A 24 -2.44 1.93 2.94
CA PHE A 24 -3.54 2.52 3.72
C PHE A 24 -4.83 1.70 3.63
N TYR A 25 -5.16 1.22 2.44
CA TYR A 25 -6.32 0.34 2.22
C TYR A 25 -6.20 -0.95 3.04
N LEU A 26 -5.03 -1.60 3.00
CA LEU A 26 -4.71 -2.77 3.81
C LEU A 26 -4.88 -2.46 5.30
N LYS A 27 -4.24 -1.40 5.79
CA LYS A 27 -4.33 -0.98 7.21
C LYS A 27 -5.77 -0.77 7.68
N GLN A 28 -6.60 -0.12 6.85
CA GLN A 28 -7.96 0.24 7.24
C GLN A 28 -8.90 -0.97 7.34
N ARG A 29 -8.77 -1.94 6.42
CA ARG A 29 -9.74 -3.03 6.30
C ARG A 29 -9.23 -4.40 6.69
N TRP A 30 -7.98 -4.51 7.15
CA TRP A 30 -7.34 -5.80 7.46
C TRP A 30 -8.13 -6.71 8.40
N TYR A 31 -8.92 -6.19 9.33
CA TYR A 31 -9.66 -7.01 10.30
C TYR A 31 -11.13 -7.23 9.94
N VAL A 32 -11.63 -6.55 8.90
CA VAL A 32 -13.06 -6.53 8.53
C VAL A 32 -13.34 -6.98 7.09
N ALA A 33 -12.30 -7.22 6.29
CA ALA A 33 -12.44 -7.59 4.89
C ALA A 33 -13.08 -8.97 4.70
N SER A 34 -13.96 -9.08 3.69
CA SER A 34 -14.57 -10.35 3.26
C SER A 34 -13.56 -11.26 2.54
N ALA A 35 -13.92 -12.51 2.26
CA ALA A 35 -13.04 -13.45 1.55
C ALA A 35 -12.63 -12.96 0.15
N VAL A 36 -13.61 -12.46 -0.62
CA VAL A 36 -13.35 -11.90 -1.97
C VAL A 36 -12.47 -10.66 -1.88
N GLU A 37 -12.76 -9.78 -0.94
CA GLU A 37 -11.95 -8.57 -0.71
C GLU A 37 -10.52 -8.92 -0.31
N ARG A 38 -10.34 -9.92 0.56
CA ARG A 38 -9.02 -10.39 0.97
C ARG A 38 -8.19 -10.92 -0.21
N THR A 39 -8.81 -11.70 -1.09
CA THR A 39 -8.14 -12.19 -2.31
C THR A 39 -7.69 -11.03 -3.19
N PHE A 40 -8.55 -10.02 -3.37
CA PHE A 40 -8.19 -8.82 -4.12
C PHE A 40 -7.07 -8.00 -3.44
N MET A 41 -7.09 -7.88 -2.12
CA MET A 41 -6.01 -7.27 -1.34
C MET A 41 -4.66 -7.96 -1.59
N TYR A 42 -4.63 -9.30 -1.60
CA TYR A 42 -3.40 -10.04 -1.91
C TYR A 42 -2.96 -9.84 -3.35
N PHE A 43 -3.88 -9.84 -4.31
CA PHE A 43 -3.56 -9.52 -5.70
C PHE A 43 -2.87 -8.14 -5.81
N LEU A 44 -3.40 -7.11 -5.14
CA LEU A 44 -2.78 -5.78 -5.14
C LEU A 44 -1.37 -5.80 -4.53
N VAL A 45 -1.16 -6.54 -3.44
CA VAL A 45 0.16 -6.69 -2.82
C VAL A 45 1.17 -7.30 -3.80
N PHE A 46 0.81 -8.37 -4.52
CA PHE A 46 1.71 -8.98 -5.48
C PHE A 46 1.91 -8.12 -6.73
N PHE A 47 0.85 -7.49 -7.23
CA PHE A 47 0.93 -6.65 -8.41
C PHE A 47 1.78 -5.40 -8.19
N PHE A 48 1.80 -4.83 -6.98
CA PHE A 48 2.59 -3.65 -6.60
C PHE A 48 3.77 -3.96 -5.67
N PHE A 49 4.17 -5.24 -5.57
CA PHE A 49 5.21 -5.70 -4.65
C PHE A 49 6.52 -4.90 -4.71
N PRO A 50 7.07 -4.54 -5.90
CA PRO A 50 8.30 -3.76 -5.97
C PRO A 50 8.19 -2.39 -5.28
N GLY A 51 7.07 -1.69 -5.45
CA GLY A 51 6.84 -0.40 -4.79
C GLY A 51 6.61 -0.52 -3.29
N LEU A 52 5.90 -1.56 -2.86
CA LEU A 52 5.72 -1.85 -1.44
C LEU A 52 7.06 -2.15 -0.74
N LEU A 53 7.98 -2.86 -1.41
CA LEU A 53 9.31 -3.14 -0.90
C LEU A 53 10.12 -1.85 -0.70
N VAL A 54 10.08 -0.93 -1.67
CA VAL A 54 10.75 0.39 -1.59
C VAL A 54 10.23 1.21 -0.40
N LEU A 55 8.92 1.18 -0.15
CA LEU A 55 8.28 1.96 0.91
C LEU A 55 8.39 1.31 2.30
N SER A 56 8.66 0.00 2.36
CA SER A 56 8.65 -0.78 3.60
C SER A 56 9.53 -0.24 4.74
N PRO A 57 10.70 0.37 4.51
CA PRO A 57 11.52 0.90 5.61
C PRO A 57 10.97 2.19 6.22
N PHE A 58 10.09 2.91 5.51
CA PHE A 58 9.64 4.25 5.90
C PHE A 58 8.31 4.25 6.65
N LEU A 59 7.50 3.22 6.49
CA LEU A 59 6.15 3.16 7.03
C LEU A 59 6.08 2.26 8.27
N ASN A 60 5.55 2.79 9.36
CA ASN A 60 5.36 2.06 10.61
C ASN A 60 3.88 2.01 10.99
N PHE A 61 3.29 0.81 10.91
CA PHE A 61 1.89 0.56 11.28
C PHE A 61 1.73 -0.11 12.64
N ARG A 62 2.72 0.07 13.54
CA ARG A 62 2.58 -0.38 14.92
C ARG A 62 1.32 0.22 15.55
N PRO A 63 0.52 -0.59 16.29
CA PRO A 63 -0.62 -0.09 17.04
C PRO A 63 -0.20 1.06 17.96
N GLN A 64 -1.03 2.10 18.02
CA GLN A 64 -0.84 3.21 18.95
C GLN A 64 -1.01 2.72 20.38
N ARG A 65 -0.26 3.33 21.31
CA ARG A 65 -0.36 2.96 22.73
C ARG A 65 -1.77 3.26 23.22
N ARG A 66 -2.41 2.26 23.83
CA ARG A 66 -3.70 2.43 24.50
C ARG A 66 -3.49 3.29 25.74
N LYS A 67 -4.31 4.32 25.93
CA LYS A 67 -4.39 5.03 27.22
C LYS A 67 -5.10 4.10 28.21
N ILE A 68 -4.46 3.86 29.35
CA ILE A 68 -5.04 3.13 30.48
C ILE A 68 -5.47 4.21 31.46
N GLU A 69 -6.76 4.31 31.76
CA GLU A 69 -7.26 5.15 32.85
C GLU A 69 -6.87 4.47 34.17
N ALA A 70 -6.37 5.27 35.12
CA ALA A 70 -5.89 4.79 36.42
C ALA A 70 -7.04 4.43 37.36
#